data_AF-A0A956CC10-F1
#
_entry.id   AF-A0A956CC10-F1
#
_cell.length_a   1.000
_cell.length_b   1.000
_cell.length_c   1.000
_cell.angle_alpha   90.00
_cell.angle_beta   90.00
_cell.angle_gamma   90.00
#
_symmetry.space_group_name_H-M   'P 1'
#
loop_
_entity.id
_entity.type
_entity.pdbx_description
1 polymer ?
#
loop_
_entity_poly.entity_id
_entity_poly.type
_entity_poly.pdbx_seq_one_letter_code
_entity_poly.pdbx_strand_id
1 'polypeptide(L)'
;MRSIGVMVLGLVVVACSSQAGNNGGGGSGANGGTGGFGNAGGSGNSGGAGNAGGAGGASAGTCMDIMACIVKCPDADATCPDTCYAAGNPTGQSQLLALLDCMSKNQCNDAPCTETQCSNELSTCLDSSTDPGGTTNPGGNVPPGSIPPELVGDWSSAGADEVSELIFGADGSAQHINYKNSGIGSCGVSIVASWKVGSVVASGDQLTITLGPGSTSVVWDAGCGESYVNPTEGRVLTYKYALQTTGTPGMWLTDLSCTGQYCEEFYKK
;
A
#
# COMPACT_ATOMS: atom_id res chain seq x y z
N MET A 1 -24.75 -22.69 -30.63
CA MET A 1 -25.09 -21.39 -31.24
C MET A 1 -26.19 -20.73 -30.43
N ARG A 2 -25.85 -19.75 -29.59
CA ARG A 2 -26.73 -18.64 -29.18
C ARG A 2 -25.80 -17.53 -28.73
N SER A 3 -25.85 -16.45 -29.50
CA SER A 3 -25.07 -15.23 -29.39
C SER A 3 -25.62 -14.39 -28.24
N ILE A 4 -24.78 -13.92 -27.33
CA ILE A 4 -25.11 -12.86 -26.38
C ILE A 4 -24.29 -11.66 -26.82
N GLY A 5 -24.97 -10.66 -27.37
CA GLY A 5 -24.37 -9.41 -27.83
C GLY A 5 -23.87 -8.60 -26.66
N VAL A 6 -22.56 -8.32 -26.66
CA VAL A 6 -21.97 -7.32 -25.78
C VAL A 6 -22.31 -5.96 -26.36
N MET A 7 -23.13 -5.22 -25.62
CA MET A 7 -23.46 -3.83 -25.91
C MET A 7 -22.23 -2.98 -25.57
N VAL A 8 -21.56 -2.50 -26.62
CA VAL A 8 -20.44 -1.55 -26.53
C VAL A 8 -20.98 -0.25 -25.95
N LEU A 9 -20.65 0.03 -24.69
CA LEU A 9 -20.85 1.35 -24.09
C LEU A 9 -19.78 2.28 -24.67
N GLY A 10 -20.20 3.20 -25.54
CA GLY A 10 -19.31 4.11 -26.25
C GLY A 10 -18.55 5.02 -25.29
N LEU A 11 -17.23 4.90 -25.33
CA LEU A 11 -16.32 5.91 -24.80
C LEU A 11 -16.45 7.18 -25.65
N VAL A 12 -17.04 8.24 -25.11
CA VAL A 12 -17.00 9.57 -25.72
C VAL A 12 -15.57 10.11 -25.54
N VAL A 13 -14.79 10.04 -26.61
CA VAL A 13 -13.50 10.72 -26.71
C VAL A 13 -13.78 12.23 -26.79
N VAL A 14 -13.58 12.96 -25.69
CA VAL A 14 -13.50 14.42 -25.73
C VAL A 14 -12.15 14.80 -26.33
N ALA A 15 -12.15 14.99 -27.64
CA ALA A 15 -11.00 15.53 -28.36
C ALA A 15 -10.86 17.04 -28.07
N CYS A 16 -9.82 17.41 -27.31
CA CYS A 16 -9.30 18.77 -27.32
C CYS A 16 -8.69 19.05 -28.70
N SER A 17 -9.47 19.68 -29.58
CA SER A 17 -8.96 20.23 -30.84
C SER A 17 -8.56 21.68 -30.61
N SER A 18 -7.25 21.89 -30.67
CA SER A 18 -6.53 23.16 -30.69
C SER A 18 -7.12 24.15 -31.70
N GLN A 19 -7.58 25.29 -31.22
CA GLN A 19 -8.03 26.40 -32.06
C GLN A 19 -6.81 27.25 -32.46
N ALA A 20 -6.23 26.93 -33.62
CA ALA A 20 -5.33 27.83 -34.34
C ALA A 20 -6.17 28.75 -35.24
N GLY A 21 -6.17 30.04 -34.93
CA GLY A 21 -6.84 31.07 -35.72
C GLY A 21 -6.11 32.40 -35.62
N ASN A 22 -5.18 32.62 -36.54
CA ASN A 22 -4.50 33.90 -36.79
C ASN A 22 -5.46 34.94 -37.40
N ASN A 23 -5.36 36.19 -36.94
CA ASN A 23 -5.52 37.48 -37.65
C ASN A 23 -5.48 38.57 -36.55
N GLY A 24 -4.49 39.45 -36.41
CA GLY A 24 -3.95 40.39 -37.41
C GLY A 24 -4.53 41.78 -37.11
N GLY A 25 -3.72 42.75 -36.67
CA GLY A 25 -4.20 44.12 -36.46
C GLY A 25 -3.21 45.05 -35.75
N GLY A 26 -2.52 45.88 -36.54
CA GLY A 26 -1.39 46.74 -36.16
C GLY A 26 -1.61 47.79 -35.06
N GLY A 27 -0.49 48.20 -34.48
CA GLY A 27 -0.35 49.38 -33.63
C GLY A 27 1.12 49.79 -33.52
N SER A 28 1.59 50.59 -34.48
CA SER A 28 2.91 51.21 -34.47
C SER A 28 2.82 52.65 -33.98
N GLY A 29 3.67 53.01 -33.01
CA GLY A 29 4.06 54.39 -32.70
C GLY A 29 4.02 54.66 -31.19
N ALA A 30 4.88 55.48 -30.60
CA ALA A 30 6.19 56.01 -30.95
C ALA A 30 6.76 56.63 -29.65
N ASN A 31 8.08 56.61 -29.51
CA ASN A 31 8.94 57.54 -28.75
C ASN A 31 8.80 57.71 -27.23
N GLY A 32 9.94 57.46 -26.57
CA GLY A 32 10.66 58.51 -25.84
C GLY A 32 10.56 58.48 -24.32
N GLY A 33 11.71 58.39 -23.64
CA GLY A 33 11.77 58.70 -22.21
C GLY A 33 13.00 58.14 -21.49
N THR A 34 14.09 58.89 -21.51
CA THR A 34 15.31 58.69 -20.71
C THR A 34 15.10 58.97 -19.22
N GLY A 35 15.77 58.18 -18.37
CA GLY A 35 16.37 58.68 -17.13
C GLY A 35 15.65 58.32 -15.82
N GLY A 36 16.40 57.74 -14.87
CA GLY A 36 15.96 57.64 -13.49
C GLY A 36 16.70 56.58 -12.69
N PHE A 37 17.91 56.89 -12.21
CA PHE A 37 18.52 56.17 -11.09
C PHE A 37 17.68 56.43 -9.82
N GLY A 38 17.28 55.36 -9.13
CA GLY A 38 16.54 55.44 -7.87
C GLY A 38 16.66 54.14 -7.09
N ASN A 39 17.53 54.16 -6.09
CA ASN A 39 17.81 53.08 -5.15
C ASN A 39 16.90 53.25 -3.92
N ALA A 40 16.04 52.27 -3.63
CA ALA A 40 15.40 52.03 -2.32
C ALA A 40 14.61 50.70 -2.46
N GLY A 41 14.98 49.62 -1.78
CA GLY A 41 14.79 49.51 -0.34
C GLY A 41 13.34 49.11 -0.07
N GLY A 42 13.03 47.82 -0.23
CA GLY A 42 11.68 47.29 -0.10
C GLY A 42 11.70 45.79 0.13
N SER A 43 12.18 45.38 1.29
CA SER A 43 11.98 44.05 1.85
C SER A 43 10.50 43.83 2.14
N GLY A 44 9.77 43.34 1.14
CA GLY A 44 8.44 42.79 1.28
C GLY A 44 8.56 41.28 1.54
N ASN A 45 8.36 40.87 2.80
CA ASN A 45 8.07 39.49 3.15
C ASN A 45 6.75 39.08 2.48
N SER A 46 6.83 38.45 1.31
CA SER A 46 5.74 37.65 0.77
C SER A 46 5.56 36.43 1.67
N GLY A 47 4.30 36.20 2.05
CA GLY A 47 3.87 35.30 3.10
C GLY A 47 4.45 33.89 3.03
N GLY A 48 4.70 33.34 4.21
CA GLY A 48 5.07 31.95 4.38
C GLY A 48 4.06 31.05 3.67
N ALA A 49 4.57 30.21 2.78
CA ALA A 49 3.87 29.05 2.30
C ALA A 49 3.32 28.31 3.53
N GLY A 50 2.02 28.05 3.54
CA GLY A 50 1.40 27.19 4.53
C GLY A 50 2.15 25.86 4.54
N ASN A 51 2.55 25.43 5.73
CA ASN A 51 3.12 24.10 5.93
C ASN A 51 2.10 23.08 5.41
N ALA A 52 2.37 22.52 4.24
CA ALA A 52 1.75 21.27 3.83
C ALA A 52 2.01 20.29 4.98
N GLY A 53 0.93 19.80 5.59
CA GLY A 53 0.99 18.87 6.72
C GLY A 53 1.95 17.75 6.35
N GLY A 54 3.05 17.64 7.10
CA GLY A 54 4.09 16.68 6.81
C GLY A 54 3.48 15.29 6.79
N ALA A 55 3.45 14.69 5.60
CA ALA A 55 3.36 13.25 5.47
C ALA A 55 4.52 12.70 6.30
N GLY A 56 4.20 12.22 7.50
CA GLY A 56 5.16 11.62 8.40
C GLY A 56 5.92 10.57 7.61
N GLY A 57 7.25 10.71 7.59
CA GLY A 57 8.16 9.94 6.75
C GLY A 57 8.03 8.45 6.98
N ALA A 58 7.07 7.84 6.29
CA ALA A 58 7.11 6.45 5.97
C ALA A 58 8.35 6.25 5.11
N SER A 59 9.10 5.21 5.43
CA SER A 59 10.29 4.74 4.74
C SER A 59 9.95 4.37 3.29
N ALA A 60 9.63 5.36 2.46
CA ALA A 60 9.14 5.19 1.11
C ALA A 60 10.30 4.80 0.19
N GLY A 61 10.81 3.59 0.33
CA GLY A 61 11.87 3.09 -0.54
C GLY A 61 11.27 2.30 -1.68
N THR A 62 10.40 1.38 -1.34
CA THR A 62 10.06 0.23 -2.18
C THR A 62 8.82 0.51 -3.03
N CYS A 63 8.59 -0.32 -4.05
CA CYS A 63 7.39 -0.20 -4.89
C CYS A 63 6.10 -0.28 -4.04
N MET A 64 6.10 -1.15 -3.04
CA MET A 64 4.99 -1.30 -2.10
C MET A 64 4.79 -0.07 -1.22
N ASP A 65 5.86 0.55 -0.72
CA ASP A 65 5.73 1.76 0.09
C ASP A 65 5.13 2.92 -0.72
N ILE A 66 5.55 3.03 -1.99
CA ILE A 66 5.02 4.04 -2.90
C ILE A 66 3.52 3.81 -3.13
N MET A 67 3.10 2.56 -3.43
CA MET A 67 1.68 2.25 -3.61
C MET A 67 0.87 2.47 -2.33
N ALA A 68 1.38 2.05 -1.17
CA ALA A 68 0.73 2.25 0.12
C ALA A 68 0.57 3.74 0.46
N CYS A 69 1.50 4.59 0.00
CA CYS A 69 1.38 6.04 0.10
C CYS A 69 0.29 6.56 -0.85
N ILE A 70 0.29 6.15 -2.13
CA ILE A 70 -0.69 6.60 -3.14
C ILE A 70 -2.12 6.25 -2.72
N VAL A 71 -2.36 5.05 -2.17
CA VAL A 71 -3.70 4.62 -1.73
C VAL A 71 -4.26 5.47 -0.58
N LYS A 72 -3.41 6.17 0.18
CA LYS A 72 -3.84 7.10 1.24
C LYS A 72 -4.13 8.51 0.72
N CYS A 73 -3.87 8.78 -0.56
CA CYS A 73 -4.13 10.09 -1.14
C CYS A 73 -5.63 10.34 -1.28
N PRO A 74 -6.12 11.54 -0.92
CA PRO A 74 -7.48 11.94 -1.23
C PRO A 74 -7.73 11.96 -2.74
N ASP A 75 -8.89 11.52 -3.20
CA ASP A 75 -9.25 11.50 -4.63
C ASP A 75 -9.16 12.88 -5.32
N ALA A 76 -9.36 13.95 -4.53
CA ALA A 76 -9.29 15.33 -5.02
C ALA A 76 -7.86 15.92 -5.03
N ASP A 77 -6.86 15.20 -4.52
CA ASP A 77 -5.48 15.66 -4.42
C ASP A 77 -4.59 14.98 -5.47
N ALA A 78 -4.51 15.61 -6.64
CA ALA A 78 -3.63 15.14 -7.72
C ALA A 78 -2.13 15.26 -7.40
N THR A 79 -1.74 16.04 -6.38
CA THR A 79 -0.32 16.25 -6.02
C THR A 79 0.20 15.21 -5.04
N CYS A 80 -0.69 14.56 -4.30
CA CYS A 80 -0.33 13.53 -3.33
C CYS A 80 0.33 12.30 -3.99
N PRO A 81 -0.22 11.71 -5.07
CA PRO A 81 0.42 10.57 -5.73
C PRO A 81 1.81 10.88 -6.28
N ASP A 82 2.00 12.08 -6.86
CA ASP A 82 3.30 12.55 -7.35
C ASP A 82 4.32 12.67 -6.21
N THR A 83 3.88 13.17 -5.06
CA THR A 83 4.72 13.29 -3.85
C THR A 83 5.10 11.90 -3.32
N CYS A 84 4.15 10.96 -3.27
CA CYS A 84 4.40 9.58 -2.88
C CYS A 84 5.40 8.88 -3.79
N TYR A 85 5.25 9.07 -5.11
CA TYR A 85 6.18 8.54 -6.09
C TYR A 85 7.58 9.15 -5.93
N ALA A 86 7.66 10.48 -5.79
CA ALA A 86 8.92 11.19 -5.62
C ALA A 86 9.65 10.85 -4.29
N ALA A 87 8.91 10.45 -3.26
CA ALA A 87 9.48 9.97 -2.01
C ALA A 87 10.16 8.60 -2.14
N GLY A 88 9.73 7.80 -3.13
CA GLY A 88 10.29 6.49 -3.51
C GLY A 88 11.79 6.52 -3.82
N ASN A 89 12.49 5.40 -3.63
CA ASN A 89 13.85 5.24 -4.16
C ASN A 89 13.81 4.89 -5.68
N PRO A 90 14.92 5.07 -6.43
CA PRO A 90 14.92 4.81 -7.87
C PRO A 90 14.52 3.39 -8.29
N THR A 91 14.82 2.39 -7.46
CA THR A 91 14.44 0.99 -7.71
C THR A 91 12.92 0.82 -7.58
N GLY A 92 12.33 1.25 -6.46
CA GLY A 92 10.90 1.17 -6.22
C GLY A 92 10.09 1.95 -7.25
N GLN A 93 10.57 3.13 -7.64
CA GLN A 93 10.01 3.95 -8.73
C GLN A 93 9.99 3.19 -10.06
N SER A 94 11.12 2.59 -10.46
CA SER A 94 11.22 1.82 -11.70
C SER A 94 10.30 0.59 -11.70
N GLN A 95 10.15 -0.08 -10.57
CA GLN A 95 9.29 -1.26 -10.44
C GLN A 95 7.81 -0.89 -10.50
N LEU A 96 7.43 0.21 -9.85
CA LEU A 96 6.06 0.72 -9.93
C LEU A 96 5.71 1.15 -11.35
N LEU A 97 6.62 1.86 -12.05
CA LEU A 97 6.42 2.21 -13.45
C LEU A 97 6.26 0.98 -14.36
N ALA A 98 7.04 -0.08 -14.14
CA ALA A 98 6.91 -1.32 -14.89
C ALA A 98 5.54 -1.98 -14.68
N LEU A 99 5.05 -2.02 -13.45
CA LEU A 99 3.72 -2.53 -13.12
C LEU A 99 2.62 -1.68 -13.79
N LEU A 100 2.70 -0.36 -13.68
CA LEU A 100 1.73 0.55 -14.31
C LEU A 100 1.75 0.46 -15.84
N ASP A 101 2.92 0.33 -16.47
CA ASP A 101 3.04 0.13 -17.92
C ASP A 101 2.39 -1.18 -18.34
N CYS A 102 2.62 -2.27 -17.60
CA CYS A 102 1.97 -3.55 -17.87
C CYS A 102 0.44 -3.46 -17.72
N MET A 103 -0.06 -2.83 -16.66
CA MET A 103 -1.50 -2.63 -16.45
C MET A 103 -2.10 -1.81 -17.59
N SER A 104 -1.45 -0.72 -18.00
CA SER A 104 -1.89 0.13 -19.10
C SER A 104 -1.93 -0.63 -20.43
N LYS A 105 -0.87 -1.36 -20.74
CA LYS A 105 -0.72 -2.15 -21.98
C LYS A 105 -1.75 -3.26 -22.11
N ASN A 106 -2.11 -3.89 -20.99
CA ASN A 106 -3.11 -4.96 -20.95
C ASN A 106 -4.53 -4.46 -20.60
N GLN A 107 -4.71 -3.14 -20.44
CA GLN A 107 -5.98 -2.52 -20.05
C GLN A 107 -6.56 -3.12 -18.76
N CYS A 108 -5.68 -3.46 -17.81
CA CYS A 108 -6.09 -4.01 -16.53
C CYS A 108 -6.67 -2.92 -15.62
N ASN A 109 -7.92 -3.12 -15.19
CA ASN A 109 -8.63 -2.22 -14.28
C ASN A 109 -8.99 -2.90 -12.96
N ASP A 110 -8.52 -4.12 -12.74
CA ASP A 110 -8.80 -4.92 -11.56
C ASP A 110 -7.60 -5.81 -11.17
N ALA A 111 -7.67 -6.40 -9.98
CA ALA A 111 -6.63 -7.29 -9.46
C ALA A 111 -6.50 -8.58 -10.29
N PRO A 112 -7.58 -9.30 -10.67
CA PRO A 112 -7.44 -10.53 -11.46
C PRO A 112 -6.73 -10.35 -12.80
N CYS A 113 -6.99 -9.25 -13.52
CA CYS A 113 -6.27 -8.94 -14.74
C CYS A 113 -4.79 -8.67 -14.45
N THR A 114 -4.51 -7.86 -13.42
CA THR A 114 -3.13 -7.52 -13.04
C THR A 114 -2.35 -8.75 -12.62
N GLU A 115 -2.93 -9.65 -11.82
CA GLU A 115 -2.31 -10.92 -11.43
C GLU A 115 -2.07 -11.83 -12.65
N THR A 116 -3.01 -11.89 -13.59
CA THR A 116 -2.90 -12.79 -14.74
C THR A 116 -1.92 -12.27 -15.79
N GLN A 117 -2.00 -10.97 -16.11
CA GLN A 117 -1.28 -10.36 -17.23
C GLN A 117 0.04 -9.68 -16.80
N CYS A 118 0.16 -9.31 -15.52
CA CYS A 118 1.28 -8.54 -14.97
C CYS A 118 1.89 -9.22 -13.73
N SER A 119 1.78 -10.55 -13.62
CA SER A 119 2.29 -11.33 -12.47
C SER A 119 3.76 -11.05 -12.18
N ASN A 120 4.60 -10.90 -13.21
CA ASN A 120 6.03 -10.68 -13.04
C ASN A 120 6.36 -9.28 -12.49
N GLU A 121 5.71 -8.24 -13.02
CA GLU A 121 5.88 -6.86 -12.55
C GLU A 121 5.28 -6.71 -11.15
N LEU A 122 4.15 -7.36 -10.89
CA LEU A 122 3.51 -7.40 -9.58
C LEU A 122 4.39 -8.10 -8.55
N SER A 123 4.94 -9.28 -8.87
CA SER A 123 5.86 -9.98 -7.96
C SER A 123 7.11 -9.17 -7.71
N THR A 124 7.70 -8.55 -8.75
CA THR A 124 8.87 -7.68 -8.59
C THR A 124 8.57 -6.48 -7.68
N CYS A 125 7.38 -5.90 -7.82
CA CYS A 125 6.92 -4.83 -6.95
C CYS A 125 6.76 -5.30 -5.50
N LEU A 126 6.18 -6.48 -5.27
CA LEU A 126 6.00 -7.08 -3.95
C LEU A 126 7.35 -7.46 -3.31
N ASP A 127 8.23 -8.10 -4.07
CA ASP A 127 9.57 -8.55 -3.65
C ASP A 127 10.49 -7.36 -3.34
N SER A 128 10.19 -6.17 -3.84
CA SER A 128 10.95 -4.96 -3.49
C SER A 128 10.78 -4.56 -2.02
N SER A 129 9.72 -5.04 -1.35
CA SER A 129 9.55 -4.87 0.10
C SER A 129 10.54 -5.71 0.91
N THR A 130 11.10 -6.76 0.31
CA THR A 130 12.21 -7.54 0.84
C THR A 130 13.52 -6.98 0.30
N ASP A 131 14.07 -5.97 0.97
CA ASP A 131 15.45 -5.54 0.71
C ASP A 131 16.39 -6.78 0.79
N PRO A 132 17.15 -7.12 -0.28
CA PRO A 132 18.13 -8.20 -0.26
C PRO A 132 19.24 -7.98 0.78
N GLY A 133 19.32 -6.76 1.35
CA GLY A 133 20.20 -6.35 2.43
C GLY A 133 19.64 -6.51 3.84
N GLY A 134 18.65 -7.36 4.09
CA GLY A 134 18.29 -7.80 5.45
C GLY A 134 17.40 -6.83 6.23
N THR A 135 16.22 -7.32 6.60
CA THR A 135 15.49 -7.06 7.86
C THR A 135 15.54 -5.69 8.53
N THR A 136 15.77 -4.58 7.84
CA THR A 136 15.51 -3.25 8.42
C THR A 136 14.05 -2.92 8.21
N ASN A 137 13.27 -3.41 9.16
CA ASN A 137 11.91 -3.01 9.47
C ASN A 137 11.72 -1.50 9.19
N PRO A 138 10.85 -1.09 8.25
CA PRO A 138 10.66 0.32 7.91
C PRO A 138 9.77 1.00 8.95
N GLY A 139 10.23 1.14 10.20
CA GLY A 139 9.41 1.76 11.24
C GLY A 139 9.97 1.70 12.66
N GLY A 140 11.11 2.36 12.89
CA GLY A 140 11.60 2.65 14.24
C GLY A 140 12.40 1.50 14.90
N ASN A 141 13.13 1.85 15.96
CA ASN A 141 13.82 0.90 16.83
C ASN A 141 12.79 0.01 17.53
N VAL A 142 12.25 -0.97 16.83
CA VAL A 142 11.50 -2.04 17.47
C VAL A 142 12.54 -2.88 18.22
N PRO A 143 12.42 -3.07 19.55
CA PRO A 143 13.36 -3.89 20.29
C PRO A 143 13.49 -5.27 19.63
N PRO A 144 14.71 -5.81 19.45
CA PRO A 144 14.89 -7.14 18.88
C PRO A 144 14.03 -8.14 19.63
N GLY A 145 13.14 -8.79 18.90
CA GLY A 145 12.34 -9.87 19.44
C GLY A 145 13.19 -11.12 19.63
N SER A 146 12.81 -11.99 20.57
CA SER A 146 13.38 -13.33 20.66
C SER A 146 12.40 -14.32 20.05
N ILE A 147 12.74 -14.86 18.88
CA ILE A 147 11.96 -15.93 18.26
C ILE A 147 12.78 -17.23 18.18
N PRO A 148 12.23 -18.37 18.63
CA PRO A 148 12.85 -19.66 18.45
C PRO A 148 13.08 -19.97 16.96
N PRO A 149 14.23 -20.56 16.56
CA PRO A 149 14.55 -20.84 15.17
C PRO A 149 13.50 -21.69 14.44
N GLU A 150 12.78 -22.54 15.16
CA GLU A 150 11.72 -23.38 14.60
C GLU A 150 10.49 -22.60 14.11
N LEU A 151 10.25 -21.41 14.67
CA LEU A 151 9.16 -20.52 14.25
C LEU A 151 9.53 -19.64 13.07
N VAL A 152 10.82 -19.47 12.77
CA VAL A 152 11.28 -18.64 11.65
C VAL A 152 10.80 -19.25 10.32
N GLY A 153 10.26 -18.40 9.46
CA GLY A 153 9.75 -18.76 8.13
C GLY A 153 8.30 -18.30 7.90
N ASP A 154 7.71 -18.86 6.85
CA ASP A 154 6.41 -18.48 6.34
C ASP A 154 5.36 -19.52 6.71
N TRP A 155 4.22 -19.03 7.18
CA TRP A 155 3.13 -19.82 7.70
C TRP A 155 1.83 -19.36 7.05
N SER A 156 0.98 -20.29 6.64
CA SER A 156 -0.32 -19.97 6.05
C SER A 156 -1.45 -20.78 6.65
N SER A 157 -2.58 -20.14 6.86
CA SER A 157 -3.86 -20.75 7.18
C SER A 157 -4.86 -20.41 6.09
N ALA A 158 -5.71 -21.37 5.73
CA ALA A 158 -6.81 -21.14 4.80
C ALA A 158 -8.08 -21.77 5.36
N GLY A 159 -9.05 -20.93 5.72
CA GLY A 159 -10.43 -21.27 6.00
C GLY A 159 -11.34 -21.01 4.79
N ALA A 160 -12.63 -21.30 4.94
CA ALA A 160 -13.60 -21.12 3.86
C ALA A 160 -13.72 -19.66 3.38
N ASP A 161 -13.60 -18.71 4.30
CA ASP A 161 -13.80 -17.27 4.05
C ASP A 161 -12.58 -16.43 4.44
N GLU A 162 -11.45 -17.07 4.77
CA GLU A 162 -10.30 -16.38 5.32
C GLU A 162 -8.99 -17.06 4.92
N VAL A 163 -8.04 -16.27 4.41
CA VAL A 163 -6.65 -16.69 4.19
C VAL A 163 -5.77 -15.81 5.06
N SER A 164 -4.91 -16.44 5.85
CA SER A 164 -3.99 -15.73 6.72
C SER A 164 -2.57 -16.19 6.46
N GLU A 165 -1.64 -15.26 6.37
CA GLU A 165 -0.22 -15.53 6.26
C GLU A 165 0.55 -14.85 7.40
N LEU A 166 1.48 -15.59 8.00
CA LEU A 166 2.38 -15.12 9.04
C LEU A 166 3.82 -15.37 8.59
N ILE A 167 4.62 -14.32 8.62
CA ILE A 167 6.04 -14.38 8.24
C ILE A 167 6.84 -13.95 9.45
N PHE A 168 7.75 -14.81 9.92
CA PHE A 168 8.61 -14.51 11.05
C PHE A 168 10.08 -14.50 10.62
N GLY A 169 10.76 -13.36 10.83
CA GLY A 169 12.19 -13.21 10.61
C GLY A 169 13.03 -13.65 11.81
N ALA A 170 14.24 -14.14 11.56
CA ALA A 170 15.18 -14.56 12.62
C ALA A 170 15.63 -13.41 13.54
N ASP A 171 15.44 -12.17 13.11
CA ASP A 171 15.69 -10.94 13.86
C ASP A 171 14.54 -10.56 14.82
N GLY A 172 13.46 -11.36 14.84
CA GLY A 172 12.25 -11.08 15.60
C GLY A 172 11.30 -10.14 14.89
N SER A 173 11.46 -9.87 13.59
CA SER A 173 10.43 -9.20 12.78
C SER A 173 9.25 -10.13 12.51
N ALA A 174 8.06 -9.55 12.37
CA ALA A 174 6.85 -10.29 12.05
C ALA A 174 5.97 -9.54 11.05
N GLN A 175 5.37 -10.28 10.12
CA GLN A 175 4.30 -9.80 9.26
C GLN A 175 3.07 -10.71 9.39
N HIS A 176 1.89 -10.11 9.50
CA HIS A 176 0.60 -10.81 9.48
C HIS A 176 -0.25 -10.22 8.38
N ILE A 177 -0.51 -11.02 7.35
CA ILE A 177 -1.38 -10.69 6.24
C ILE A 177 -2.67 -11.49 6.42
N ASN A 178 -3.81 -10.83 6.31
CA ASN A 178 -5.10 -11.49 6.44
C ASN A 178 -6.03 -11.01 5.34
N TYR A 179 -6.66 -11.95 4.64
CA TYR A 179 -7.69 -11.72 3.65
C TYR A 179 -8.95 -12.38 4.13
N LYS A 180 -9.96 -11.59 4.50
CA LYS A 180 -11.25 -12.09 4.95
C LYS A 180 -12.35 -11.66 4.00
N ASN A 181 -13.16 -12.61 3.56
CA ASN A 181 -14.45 -12.34 2.98
C ASN A 181 -15.48 -12.25 4.11
N SER A 182 -15.94 -11.04 4.42
CA SER A 182 -16.89 -10.83 5.53
C SER A 182 -18.36 -11.12 5.17
N GLY A 183 -18.59 -11.67 3.97
CA GLY A 183 -19.91 -12.07 3.48
C GLY A 183 -20.62 -10.97 2.70
N ILE A 184 -21.88 -11.26 2.32
CA ILE A 184 -22.75 -10.36 1.56
C ILE A 184 -23.50 -9.48 2.56
N GLY A 185 -23.02 -8.25 2.75
CA GLY A 185 -23.78 -7.19 3.41
C GLY A 185 -24.92 -6.67 2.51
N SER A 186 -25.68 -5.70 3.00
CA SER A 186 -26.68 -4.98 2.18
C SER A 186 -26.07 -4.31 0.95
N CYS A 187 -24.76 -4.07 0.98
CA CYS A 187 -23.95 -3.53 -0.10
C CYS A 187 -23.12 -4.58 -0.85
N GLY A 188 -23.35 -5.89 -0.68
CA GLY A 188 -22.57 -6.90 -1.40
C GLY A 188 -21.37 -7.43 -0.61
N VAL A 189 -20.36 -7.94 -1.33
CA VAL A 189 -19.21 -8.61 -0.73
C VAL A 189 -18.25 -7.59 -0.12
N SER A 190 -17.92 -7.74 1.16
CA SER A 190 -16.87 -6.94 1.80
C SER A 190 -15.61 -7.76 2.01
N ILE A 191 -14.51 -7.27 1.43
CA ILE A 191 -13.18 -7.87 1.51
C ILE A 191 -12.36 -7.06 2.52
N VAL A 192 -11.82 -7.72 3.52
CA VAL A 192 -10.89 -7.12 4.47
C VAL A 192 -9.50 -7.63 4.14
N ALA A 193 -8.61 -6.74 3.73
CA ALA A 193 -7.18 -7.00 3.64
C ALA A 193 -6.51 -6.34 4.84
N SER A 194 -5.79 -7.07 5.67
CA SER A 194 -4.98 -6.50 6.75
C SER A 194 -3.53 -6.83 6.53
N TRP A 195 -2.67 -5.83 6.67
CA TRP A 195 -1.23 -5.97 6.64
C TRP A 195 -0.67 -5.39 7.92
N LYS A 196 -0.18 -6.27 8.79
CA LYS A 196 0.39 -5.89 10.08
C LYS A 196 1.88 -6.20 10.05
N VAL A 197 2.70 -5.24 10.46
CA VAL A 197 4.15 -5.36 10.51
C VAL A 197 4.60 -5.01 11.91
N GLY A 198 5.51 -5.78 12.49
CA GLY A 198 5.88 -5.60 13.90
C GLY A 198 7.10 -6.38 14.35
N SER A 199 7.25 -6.49 15.66
CA SER A 199 8.15 -7.46 16.29
C SER A 199 7.38 -8.60 16.92
N VAL A 200 8.04 -9.74 17.05
CA VAL A 200 7.53 -10.93 17.72
C VAL A 200 8.48 -11.37 18.84
N VAL A 201 7.91 -11.66 20.01
CA VAL A 201 8.60 -12.27 21.14
C VAL A 201 7.88 -13.56 21.49
N ALA A 202 8.58 -14.68 21.45
CA ALA A 202 8.09 -15.93 22.02
C ALA A 202 8.64 -16.12 23.44
N SER A 203 7.78 -16.54 24.35
CA SER A 203 8.12 -16.84 25.74
C SER A 203 7.28 -18.02 26.23
N GLY A 204 7.90 -19.19 26.37
CA GLY A 204 7.19 -20.42 26.73
C GLY A 204 6.23 -20.85 25.61
N ASP A 205 4.94 -20.96 25.93
CA ASP A 205 3.86 -21.27 24.98
C ASP A 205 3.17 -20.02 24.43
N GLN A 206 3.73 -18.83 24.65
CA GLN A 206 3.13 -17.57 24.22
C GLN A 206 3.95 -16.87 23.15
N LEU A 207 3.25 -16.28 22.18
CA LEU A 207 3.78 -15.48 21.10
C LEU A 207 3.12 -14.10 21.14
N THR A 208 3.93 -13.06 21.35
CA THR A 208 3.47 -11.67 21.44
C THR A 208 3.95 -10.90 20.21
N ILE A 209 3.02 -10.39 19.41
CA ILE A 209 3.32 -9.55 18.24
C ILE A 209 3.00 -8.10 18.60
N THR A 210 4.00 -7.22 18.58
CA THR A 210 3.83 -5.78 18.78
C THR A 210 3.81 -5.10 17.43
N LEU A 211 2.66 -4.55 17.04
CA LEU A 211 2.48 -3.91 15.74
C LEU A 211 3.17 -2.55 15.69
N GLY A 212 4.08 -2.40 14.75
CA GLY A 212 4.81 -1.17 14.48
C GLY A 212 4.11 -0.25 13.48
N PRO A 213 4.75 0.89 13.17
CA PRO A 213 4.34 1.77 12.10
C PRO A 213 4.14 1.02 10.78
N GLY A 214 3.14 1.41 10.00
CA GLY A 214 2.80 0.75 8.72
C GLY A 214 1.74 -0.35 8.83
N SER A 215 1.39 -0.80 10.04
CA SER A 215 0.29 -1.74 10.25
C SER A 215 -1.06 -1.11 9.90
N THR A 216 -1.77 -1.70 8.94
CA THR A 216 -3.06 -1.20 8.44
C THR A 216 -4.04 -2.34 8.16
N SER A 217 -5.33 -2.01 8.18
CA SER A 217 -6.39 -2.86 7.65
C SER A 217 -7.22 -2.04 6.69
N VAL A 218 -7.32 -2.51 5.45
CA VAL A 218 -8.17 -1.95 4.41
C VAL A 218 -9.42 -2.80 4.32
N VAL A 219 -10.57 -2.15 4.46
CA VAL A 219 -11.85 -2.79 4.19
C VAL A 219 -12.37 -2.21 2.89
N TRP A 220 -12.69 -3.09 1.96
CA TRP A 220 -13.31 -2.75 0.69
C TRP A 220 -14.72 -3.31 0.65
N ASP A 221 -15.71 -2.44 0.47
CA ASP A 221 -17.10 -2.84 0.25
C ASP A 221 -17.43 -2.69 -1.24
N ALA A 222 -17.46 -3.83 -1.95
CA ALA A 222 -17.52 -3.85 -3.41
C ALA A 222 -18.81 -3.24 -3.98
N GLY A 223 -19.94 -3.27 -3.27
CA GLY A 223 -21.19 -2.70 -3.80
C GLY A 223 -21.61 -1.38 -3.18
N CYS A 224 -20.94 -0.92 -2.12
CA CYS A 224 -21.03 0.47 -1.68
C CYS A 224 -19.96 1.36 -2.39
N GLY A 225 -18.88 0.78 -2.92
CA GLY A 225 -17.78 1.55 -3.54
C GLY A 225 -16.96 2.33 -2.52
N GLU A 226 -17.09 2.00 -1.23
CA GLU A 226 -16.39 2.65 -0.14
C GLU A 226 -15.19 1.82 0.28
N SER A 227 -14.08 2.50 0.54
CA SER A 227 -12.90 1.91 1.17
C SER A 227 -12.57 2.72 2.42
N TYR A 228 -12.16 2.04 3.49
CA TYR A 228 -11.60 2.70 4.66
C TYR A 228 -10.35 1.98 5.15
N VAL A 229 -9.38 2.79 5.58
CA VAL A 229 -8.10 2.33 6.12
C VAL A 229 -8.13 2.53 7.64
N ASN A 230 -8.05 1.42 8.37
CA ASN A 230 -7.90 1.40 9.82
C ASN A 230 -6.42 1.22 10.18
N PRO A 231 -5.74 2.23 10.73
CA PRO A 231 -4.41 2.04 11.29
C PRO A 231 -4.48 1.12 12.52
N THR A 232 -3.56 0.16 12.60
CA THR A 232 -3.48 -0.82 13.71
C THR A 232 -2.17 -0.73 14.48
N GLU A 233 -1.35 0.29 14.20
CA GLU A 233 -0.11 0.59 14.91
C GLU A 233 -0.29 0.66 16.43
N GLY A 234 0.70 0.16 17.17
CA GLY A 234 0.74 0.19 18.63
C GLY A 234 -0.12 -0.88 19.31
N ARG A 235 -0.85 -1.70 18.56
CA ARG A 235 -1.57 -2.85 19.13
C ARG A 235 -0.60 -3.98 19.46
N VAL A 236 -0.90 -4.68 20.55
CA VAL A 236 -0.19 -5.90 20.96
C VAL A 236 -1.15 -7.07 20.78
N LEU A 237 -0.75 -8.05 19.97
CA LEU A 237 -1.47 -9.31 19.77
C LEU A 237 -0.76 -10.39 20.58
N THR A 238 -1.50 -11.14 21.39
CA THR A 238 -0.91 -12.23 22.20
C THR A 238 -1.61 -13.54 21.89
N TYR A 239 -0.83 -14.51 21.46
CA TYR A 239 -1.28 -15.84 21.12
C TYR A 239 -0.66 -16.86 22.07
N LYS A 240 -1.40 -17.92 22.39
CA LYS A 240 -0.77 -19.20 22.73
C LYS A 240 -0.38 -19.89 21.43
N TYR A 241 0.78 -20.53 21.39
CA TYR A 241 1.20 -21.31 20.24
C TYR A 241 1.58 -22.74 20.62
N ALA A 242 1.33 -23.67 19.71
CA ALA A 242 1.81 -25.04 19.81
C ALA A 242 2.33 -25.50 18.44
N LEU A 243 3.46 -26.19 18.44
CA LEU A 243 4.06 -26.73 17.22
C LEU A 243 3.72 -28.20 17.05
N GLN A 244 3.30 -28.55 15.85
CA GLN A 244 3.18 -29.92 15.39
C GLN A 244 4.50 -30.35 14.75
N THR A 245 5.27 -31.17 15.47
CA THR A 245 6.58 -31.66 15.02
C THR A 245 6.49 -33.01 14.31
N THR A 246 5.35 -33.69 14.39
CA THR A 246 5.11 -34.99 13.73
C THR A 246 4.17 -34.83 12.53
N GLY A 247 4.62 -35.29 11.36
CA GLY A 247 3.86 -35.17 10.11
C GLY A 247 4.22 -33.88 9.37
N THR A 248 3.24 -33.23 8.76
CA THR A 248 3.40 -31.91 8.15
C THR A 248 3.63 -30.88 9.27
N PRO A 249 4.73 -30.11 9.24
CA PRO A 249 4.97 -29.06 10.23
C PRO A 249 3.83 -28.05 10.25
N GLY A 250 3.22 -27.89 11.42
CA GLY A 250 2.11 -26.98 11.66
C GLY A 250 2.32 -26.17 12.93
N MET A 251 1.70 -25.00 12.99
CA MET A 251 1.66 -24.12 14.15
C MET A 251 0.21 -23.77 14.44
N TRP A 252 -0.22 -24.08 15.65
CA TRP A 252 -1.53 -23.69 16.14
C TRP A 252 -1.41 -22.39 16.90
N LEU A 253 -2.19 -21.38 16.53
CA LEU A 253 -2.29 -20.13 17.26
C LEU A 253 -3.68 -20.02 17.90
N THR A 254 -3.70 -19.72 19.20
CA THR A 254 -4.93 -19.42 19.94
C THR A 254 -4.83 -18.00 20.46
N ASP A 255 -5.67 -17.11 19.93
CA ASP A 255 -5.76 -15.74 20.41
C ASP A 255 -6.25 -15.75 21.86
N LEU A 256 -5.47 -15.18 22.78
CA LEU A 256 -5.82 -15.11 24.20
C LEU A 256 -6.98 -14.16 24.49
N SER A 257 -7.27 -13.23 23.58
CA SER A 257 -8.42 -12.33 23.67
C SER A 257 -9.73 -12.98 23.21
N CYS A 258 -9.66 -14.11 22.51
CA CYS A 258 -10.83 -14.88 22.11
C CYS A 258 -11.35 -15.73 23.27
N THR A 259 -12.48 -15.34 23.87
CA THR A 259 -13.23 -16.19 24.83
C THR A 259 -14.04 -17.32 24.14
N GLY A 260 -13.68 -17.70 22.91
CA GLY A 260 -14.40 -18.64 22.06
C GLY A 260 -13.46 -19.58 21.29
N GLN A 261 -14.02 -20.61 20.65
CA GLN A 261 -13.32 -21.77 20.10
C GLN A 261 -12.76 -21.54 18.67
N TYR A 262 -12.09 -20.41 18.42
CA TYR A 262 -11.42 -20.18 17.15
C TYR A 262 -9.90 -20.24 17.35
N CYS A 263 -9.34 -21.42 17.06
CA CYS A 263 -7.91 -21.61 16.90
C CYS A 263 -7.60 -21.49 15.41
N GLU A 264 -6.74 -20.56 15.02
CA GLU A 264 -6.23 -20.53 13.65
C GLU A 264 -5.10 -21.56 13.56
N GLU A 265 -5.23 -22.51 12.64
CA GLU A 265 -4.20 -23.50 12.33
C GLU A 265 -3.40 -23.01 11.13
N PHE A 266 -2.10 -22.80 11.34
CA PHE A 266 -1.17 -22.42 10.30
C PHE A 266 -0.30 -23.61 9.91
N TYR A 267 -0.02 -23.75 8.63
CA TYR A 267 0.92 -24.71 8.08
C TYR A 267 2.15 -24.00 7.56
N LYS A 268 3.33 -24.58 7.78
CA LYS A 268 4.57 -24.04 7.24
C LYS A 268 4.58 -24.21 5.72
N LYS A 269 4.92 -23.14 4.98
CA LYS A 269 5.12 -23.20 3.52
C LYS A 269 6.43 -23.90 3.18
#